data_AF-A0AAJ0BAX9-F1
#
_entry.id   AF-A0AAJ0BAX9-F1
#
_cell.length_a   1.000
_cell.length_b   1.000
_cell.length_c   1.000
_cell.angle_alpha   90.00
_cell.angle_beta   90.00
_cell.angle_gamma   90.00
#
_symmetry.space_group_name_H-M   'P 1'
#
loop_
_entity.id
_entity.type
_entity.pdbx_description
1 polymer ?
#
loop_
_entity_poly.entity_id
_entity_poly.type
_entity_poly.pdbx_seq_one_letter_code
_entity_poly.pdbx_strand_id
1 'polypeptide(L)'
;MSLLSFGPRNSRLLLSGRFLPVQPIVQRATTGDVTTSASYKYISRRTLANLSASRSTKQSTPATSSLRAILAKSRTVPSRNSSTMPADNKHTMATSGATDPVWVHLQPFSALPKFSALDKDLTTDVCIIGSGIAGISTAYELVRRGKEVVLLEARDVLSGETGRTSGHLTNDLDDGYLEIVKKHGKDGAKLAAESHAWARDRIGEISKELGIDCEYRRLPAYNVSQYPVGEGKHNEEIQELKEEAEMQKKIGMETRFDDNLTVRGWNGKVNQRGGLVADNQASFHPTKYLAGLLSWLAKQPNFQCYTHTRVMSVEEKGVELLGMGHKSVLIETESGHTVKAEHAVQATCVPLQKLSIITQLEFYRTYCIAVRVPRGSVEDCLLYDNAEEYKYVRLTTCDSQDDYMVVGGCDHKVGQEDTLPRFDELETWTRERFPQAGRIDYKWSGQIFEPVDYMAFIGKNQGNDKIYVVTGDSGDGLTHGVLAGRLISDEIDGVENKWAKLYSPKRIGSILKSLPSLVSHDLQINAQYKRFLQTDITDIEDLGKGCGGVLNPKTSKPVAVYKDENGEVFTYSALCPHLKGVVCWNAAEKSFDCPVHGSRFSSEGICVSGPAKANLSPVDKSGEIAQAA
;
A
#
# COMPACT_ATOMS: atom_id res chain seq x y z
N MET A 1 -20.66 -68.39 33.18
CA MET A 1 -19.61 -67.95 34.13
C MET A 1 -19.84 -66.46 34.37
N SER A 2 -20.69 -66.03 35.32
CA SER A 2 -20.43 -65.93 36.78
C SER A 2 -19.30 -64.92 37.06
N LEU A 3 -19.41 -63.78 37.78
CA LEU A 3 -20.41 -63.20 38.70
C LEU A 3 -20.04 -61.71 39.00
N LEU A 4 -21.07 -60.88 39.28
CA LEU A 4 -21.21 -59.78 40.29
C LEU A 4 -20.35 -58.49 40.17
N SER A 5 -20.90 -57.27 40.04
CA SER A 5 -21.89 -56.48 40.85
C SER A 5 -21.26 -55.63 41.96
N PHE A 6 -21.39 -54.29 41.90
CA PHE A 6 -22.24 -53.47 42.78
C PHE A 6 -22.08 -51.96 42.47
N GLY A 7 -23.20 -51.23 42.42
CA GLY A 7 -23.27 -49.78 42.19
C GLY A 7 -23.27 -48.92 43.48
N PRO A 8 -24.00 -47.80 43.53
CA PRO A 8 -23.43 -46.44 43.63
C PRO A 8 -23.78 -45.70 44.93
N ARG A 9 -23.19 -44.51 45.20
CA ARG A 9 -23.85 -43.40 45.95
C ARG A 9 -23.09 -42.06 45.94
N ASN A 10 -23.91 -41.01 45.95
CA ASN A 10 -23.66 -39.55 46.01
C ASN A 10 -22.84 -39.05 47.21
N SER A 11 -22.17 -37.89 47.07
CA SER A 11 -22.41 -36.68 47.90
C SER A 11 -21.58 -35.45 47.50
N ARG A 12 -22.21 -34.27 47.58
CA ARG A 12 -21.68 -32.89 47.44
C ARG A 12 -20.59 -32.54 48.47
N LEU A 13 -19.67 -31.62 48.16
CA LEU A 13 -19.49 -30.34 48.89
C LEU A 13 -18.44 -29.41 48.24
N LEU A 14 -18.65 -28.10 48.43
CA LEU A 14 -17.83 -26.94 48.04
C LEU A 14 -16.62 -26.71 48.96
N LEU A 15 -15.56 -26.04 48.46
CA LEU A 15 -15.04 -24.72 48.92
C LEU A 15 -13.53 -24.50 48.66
N SER A 16 -13.24 -23.37 47.99
CA SER A 16 -12.17 -22.37 48.23
C SER A 16 -10.69 -22.76 48.38
N GLY A 17 -9.80 -22.04 47.69
CA GLY A 17 -8.39 -21.96 48.11
C GLY A 17 -7.38 -21.27 47.17
N ARG A 18 -7.38 -19.92 47.17
CA ARG A 18 -6.25 -18.95 47.08
C ARG A 18 -5.10 -19.10 46.07
N PHE A 19 -4.89 -17.98 45.36
CA PHE A 19 -3.69 -17.53 44.66
C PHE A 19 -2.46 -17.35 45.58
N LEU A 20 -1.27 -17.65 45.05
CA LEU A 20 0.04 -17.17 45.53
C LEU A 20 0.90 -16.67 44.35
N PRO A 21 1.68 -15.59 44.52
CA PRO A 21 2.51 -14.99 43.46
C PRO A 21 3.95 -15.53 43.48
N VAL A 22 4.59 -15.60 42.31
CA VAL A 22 6.00 -15.98 42.14
C VAL A 22 6.84 -14.72 41.88
N GLN A 23 7.84 -14.46 42.72
CA GLN A 23 8.88 -13.45 42.54
C GLN A 23 10.03 -13.97 41.63
N PRO A 24 10.76 -13.10 40.93
CA PRO A 24 11.84 -13.50 40.02
C PRO A 24 13.17 -13.73 40.74
N ILE A 25 13.86 -14.81 40.37
CA ILE A 25 15.23 -15.12 40.81
C ILE A 25 16.22 -14.40 39.89
N VAL A 26 17.09 -13.59 40.50
CA VAL A 26 18.27 -12.99 39.89
C VAL A 26 19.45 -13.96 40.08
N GLN A 27 20.07 -14.40 38.99
CA GLN A 27 21.39 -15.06 39.03
C GLN A 27 22.35 -14.33 38.08
N ARG A 28 23.42 -13.77 38.67
CA ARG A 28 24.64 -13.35 37.97
C ARG A 28 25.48 -14.60 37.67
N ALA A 29 25.97 -14.72 36.44
CA ALA A 29 27.12 -15.56 36.12
C ALA A 29 28.01 -14.85 35.09
N THR A 30 29.29 -15.14 35.21
CA THR A 30 30.48 -14.43 34.77
C THR A 30 30.91 -14.74 33.33
N THR A 31 31.70 -13.79 32.81
CA THR A 31 32.52 -13.76 31.59
C THR A 31 33.12 -15.09 31.11
N GLY A 32 33.01 -15.34 29.80
CA GLY A 32 33.81 -16.29 29.04
C GLY A 32 33.79 -15.91 27.56
N ASP A 33 34.94 -15.47 27.04
CA ASP A 33 35.17 -15.19 25.62
C ASP A 33 35.05 -16.46 24.78
N VAL A 34 34.21 -16.41 23.73
CA VAL A 34 34.31 -17.29 22.56
C VAL A 34 33.98 -16.47 21.31
N THR A 35 35.00 -16.26 20.48
CA THR A 35 34.92 -15.68 19.14
C THR A 35 34.12 -16.58 18.21
N THR A 36 32.98 -16.10 17.71
CA THR A 36 32.34 -16.61 16.48
C THR A 36 31.76 -15.42 15.69
N SER A 37 32.39 -15.15 14.56
CA SER A 37 31.90 -14.23 13.53
C SER A 37 30.97 -14.97 12.59
N ALA A 38 29.72 -14.51 12.45
CA ALA A 38 28.94 -14.43 11.20
C ALA A 38 27.44 -14.25 11.50
N SER A 39 26.82 -13.32 10.76
CA SER A 39 25.39 -13.31 10.41
C SER A 39 24.37 -12.94 11.49
N TYR A 40 24.31 -11.66 11.86
CA TYR A 40 23.14 -11.02 12.48
C TYR A 40 23.02 -9.57 11.99
N LYS A 41 22.30 -9.31 10.88
CA LYS A 41 22.15 -7.93 10.37
C LYS A 41 20.83 -7.54 9.69
N TYR A 42 19.78 -8.38 9.70
CA TYR A 42 18.53 -8.02 9.01
C TYR A 42 17.36 -7.57 9.91
N ILE A 43 17.50 -7.66 11.25
CA ILE A 43 16.44 -7.25 12.18
C ILE A 43 17.10 -6.51 13.35
N SER A 44 17.31 -5.19 13.20
CA SER A 44 17.54 -4.21 14.29
C SER A 44 18.35 -2.97 13.83
N ARG A 45 17.87 -2.24 12.81
CA ARG A 45 18.29 -0.83 12.61
C ARG A 45 17.15 0.20 12.65
N ARG A 46 15.94 -0.21 13.00
CA ARG A 46 14.77 0.68 13.08
C ARG A 46 14.57 1.43 14.42
N THR A 47 15.56 1.52 15.33
CA THR A 47 15.28 2.19 16.64
C THR A 47 16.39 3.00 17.34
N LEU A 48 17.64 3.10 16.88
CA LEU A 48 18.64 3.88 17.64
C LEU A 48 19.72 4.53 16.77
N ALA A 49 19.45 5.73 16.25
CA ALA A 49 20.46 6.75 15.96
C ALA A 49 19.80 8.10 15.71
N ASN A 50 19.81 9.00 16.71
CA ASN A 50 19.97 10.45 16.53
C ASN A 50 19.90 11.16 17.89
N LEU A 51 21.00 11.03 18.66
CA LEU A 51 21.36 11.97 19.72
C LEU A 51 22.87 12.17 19.64
N SER A 52 23.32 13.00 18.71
CA SER A 52 24.47 13.91 18.85
C SER A 52 24.90 14.48 17.50
N ALA A 53 24.60 15.75 17.27
CA ALA A 53 25.52 16.75 16.71
C ALA A 53 24.73 17.97 16.20
N SER A 54 24.34 18.86 17.11
CA SER A 54 24.15 20.27 16.76
C SER A 54 25.14 21.10 17.58
N ARG A 55 26.21 21.55 16.93
CA ARG A 55 26.92 22.77 17.33
C ARG A 55 27.18 23.60 16.10
N SER A 56 26.32 24.61 15.95
CA SER A 56 26.50 25.76 15.08
C SER A 56 27.80 26.48 15.40
N THR A 57 28.54 26.91 14.38
CA THR A 57 29.23 28.20 14.44
C THR A 57 29.01 28.95 13.15
N LYS A 58 28.47 30.16 13.31
CA LYS A 58 28.23 31.18 12.29
C LYS A 58 29.57 31.65 11.72
N GLN A 59 29.64 31.91 10.42
CA GLN A 59 30.46 32.99 9.91
C GLN A 59 29.92 33.56 8.59
N SER A 60 30.10 34.88 8.50
CA SER A 60 29.45 35.87 7.66
C SER A 60 30.02 35.98 6.24
N THR A 61 29.18 36.51 5.34
CA THR A 61 29.45 36.96 3.97
C THR A 61 30.52 38.06 3.87
N PRO A 62 31.02 38.37 2.65
CA PRO A 62 30.36 39.42 1.85
C PRO A 62 30.23 39.12 0.34
N ALA A 63 29.30 39.85 -0.27
CA ALA A 63 28.89 39.80 -1.68
C ALA A 63 29.87 40.45 -2.66
N THR A 64 29.71 40.14 -3.96
CA THR A 64 29.88 41.11 -5.07
C THR A 64 29.18 40.65 -6.35
N SER A 65 28.77 41.65 -7.13
CA SER A 65 27.84 41.71 -8.24
C SER A 65 28.37 41.29 -9.62
N SER A 66 27.50 40.86 -10.55
CA SER A 66 27.02 41.71 -11.67
C SER A 66 26.29 40.94 -12.79
N LEU A 67 25.29 41.62 -13.36
CA LEU A 67 24.36 41.28 -14.44
C LEU A 67 25.02 41.04 -15.82
N ARG A 68 24.42 40.18 -16.67
CA ARG A 68 23.71 40.64 -17.90
C ARG A 68 23.01 39.51 -18.67
N ALA A 69 21.88 39.90 -19.24
CA ALA A 69 20.86 39.12 -19.92
C ALA A 69 21.19 38.80 -21.39
N ILE A 70 20.64 37.70 -21.91
CA ILE A 70 20.29 37.54 -23.33
C ILE A 70 18.92 36.83 -23.42
N LEU A 71 17.94 37.54 -23.96
CA LEU A 71 16.60 37.09 -24.34
C LEU A 71 16.63 36.63 -25.80
N ALA A 72 16.16 35.42 -26.11
CA ALA A 72 15.74 35.03 -27.45
C ALA A 72 14.60 34.01 -27.43
N LYS A 73 13.39 34.54 -27.67
CA LYS A 73 12.14 33.96 -28.19
C LYS A 73 12.09 32.42 -28.34
N SER A 74 11.32 31.76 -27.46
CA SER A 74 10.61 30.51 -27.78
C SER A 74 9.10 30.72 -27.62
N ARG A 75 8.34 30.10 -28.53
CA ARG A 75 6.88 30.17 -28.60
C ARG A 75 6.28 29.50 -27.35
N THR A 76 5.46 30.25 -26.64
CA THR A 76 4.75 29.84 -25.43
C THR A 76 3.75 28.72 -25.73
N VAL A 77 4.07 27.50 -25.30
CA VAL A 77 3.08 26.50 -24.87
C VAL A 77 2.59 26.97 -23.47
N PRO A 78 1.30 26.89 -23.12
CA PRO A 78 0.83 27.43 -21.85
C PRO A 78 1.54 26.69 -20.71
N SER A 79 2.36 27.41 -19.94
CA SER A 79 2.84 26.90 -18.66
C SER A 79 1.64 26.85 -17.72
N ARG A 80 1.04 25.67 -17.57
CA ARG A 80 0.26 25.41 -16.36
C ARG A 80 1.27 25.42 -15.21
N ASN A 81 1.23 26.48 -14.42
CA ASN A 81 1.79 26.46 -13.08
C ASN A 81 1.32 25.17 -12.41
N SER A 82 2.22 24.48 -11.70
CA SER A 82 1.87 23.46 -10.72
C SER A 82 1.08 24.13 -9.59
N SER A 83 -0.17 24.50 -9.87
CA SER A 83 -1.10 24.96 -8.86
C SER A 83 -1.53 23.71 -8.10
N THR A 84 -1.13 23.62 -6.83
CA THR A 84 -1.87 22.84 -5.83
C THR A 84 -3.32 23.29 -5.93
N MET A 85 -4.16 22.51 -6.63
CA MET A 85 -5.58 22.82 -6.66
C MET A 85 -6.11 22.71 -5.23
N PRO A 86 -6.97 23.63 -4.77
CA PRO A 86 -7.69 23.41 -3.53
C PRO A 86 -8.41 22.07 -3.62
N ALA A 87 -8.49 21.35 -2.52
CA ALA A 87 -9.31 20.15 -2.42
C ALA A 87 -10.78 20.57 -2.58
N ASP A 88 -11.25 20.67 -3.83
CA ASP A 88 -12.67 20.59 -4.15
C ASP A 88 -13.13 19.19 -3.71
N ASN A 89 -14.27 19.04 -3.06
CA ASN A 89 -14.78 17.72 -2.63
C ASN A 89 -14.90 16.76 -3.83
N LYS A 90 -14.96 17.27 -5.06
CA LYS A 90 -14.81 16.45 -6.28
C LYS A 90 -13.46 15.76 -6.41
N HIS A 91 -12.37 16.39 -5.99
CA HIS A 91 -11.02 15.83 -6.07
C HIS A 91 -10.81 14.70 -5.06
N THR A 92 -11.27 14.90 -3.82
CA THR A 92 -11.23 13.87 -2.76
C THR A 92 -12.13 12.69 -3.07
N MET A 93 -13.08 12.80 -4.01
CA MET A 93 -13.82 11.65 -4.54
C MET A 93 -13.06 10.90 -5.64
N ALA A 94 -12.18 11.57 -6.37
CA ALA A 94 -11.45 11.00 -7.50
C ALA A 94 -10.09 10.37 -7.12
N THR A 95 -9.47 10.76 -6.00
CA THR A 95 -8.14 10.30 -5.58
C THR A 95 -7.96 10.36 -4.06
N SER A 96 -7.05 9.54 -3.49
CA SER A 96 -6.82 9.47 -2.03
C SER A 96 -5.79 10.49 -1.50
N GLY A 97 -5.39 11.49 -2.29
CA GLY A 97 -4.44 12.53 -1.87
C GLY A 97 -4.59 13.80 -2.69
N ALA A 98 -4.11 14.93 -2.15
CA ALA A 98 -4.20 16.23 -2.84
C ALA A 98 -3.39 16.29 -4.13
N THR A 99 -2.34 15.48 -4.26
CA THR A 99 -1.51 15.44 -5.46
C THR A 99 -2.04 14.50 -6.53
N ASP A 100 -1.73 14.82 -7.79
CA ASP A 100 -2.10 14.01 -8.94
C ASP A 100 -0.99 13.01 -9.32
N PRO A 101 -1.31 11.72 -9.47
CA PRO A 101 -0.39 10.74 -10.02
C PRO A 101 -0.28 10.90 -11.54
N VAL A 102 0.87 10.50 -12.11
CA VAL A 102 1.16 10.64 -13.56
C VAL A 102 0.07 10.08 -14.48
N TRP A 103 -0.70 9.11 -14.02
CA TRP A 103 -1.76 8.45 -14.80
C TRP A 103 -2.85 9.38 -15.30
N VAL A 104 -3.11 10.51 -14.61
CA VAL A 104 -4.10 11.49 -15.06
C VAL A 104 -3.68 12.20 -16.35
N HIS A 105 -2.40 12.09 -16.73
CA HIS A 105 -1.86 12.69 -17.95
C HIS A 105 -2.56 12.16 -19.21
N LEU A 106 -2.73 10.84 -19.31
CA LEU A 106 -3.37 10.20 -20.46
C LEU A 106 -4.74 9.60 -20.12
N GLN A 107 -5.05 9.41 -18.84
CA GLN A 107 -6.34 8.92 -18.37
C GLN A 107 -6.87 9.82 -17.23
N PRO A 108 -7.37 11.04 -17.54
CA PRO A 108 -7.89 11.95 -16.53
C PRO A 108 -9.10 11.34 -15.80
N PHE A 109 -9.36 11.76 -14.55
CA PHE A 109 -10.47 11.22 -13.73
C PHE A 109 -11.85 11.34 -14.40
N SER A 110 -12.05 12.35 -15.23
CA SER A 110 -13.28 12.56 -16.00
C SER A 110 -13.49 11.53 -17.12
N ALA A 111 -12.42 10.85 -17.56
CA ALA A 111 -12.47 9.80 -18.57
C ALA A 111 -12.68 8.40 -17.99
N LEU A 112 -12.75 8.26 -16.66
CA LEU A 112 -13.07 6.99 -16.03
C LEU A 112 -14.57 6.68 -16.15
N PRO A 113 -14.97 5.40 -16.30
CA PRO A 113 -16.38 5.00 -16.28
C PRO A 113 -17.11 5.54 -15.04
N LYS A 114 -18.33 6.04 -15.24
CA LYS A 114 -19.18 6.58 -14.18
C LYS A 114 -20.34 5.64 -13.90
N PHE A 115 -20.66 5.48 -12.62
CA PHE A 115 -21.73 4.63 -12.12
C PHE A 115 -22.62 5.45 -11.17
N SER A 116 -23.84 4.99 -10.92
CA SER A 116 -24.75 5.63 -9.97
C SER A 116 -24.49 5.13 -8.55
N ALA A 117 -24.98 5.87 -7.56
CA ALA A 117 -25.11 5.36 -6.21
C ALA A 117 -26.15 4.24 -6.14
N LEU A 118 -26.00 3.33 -5.17
CA LEU A 118 -27.00 2.33 -4.86
C LEU A 118 -28.25 3.01 -4.29
N ASP A 119 -29.40 2.74 -4.88
CA ASP A 119 -30.68 3.40 -4.57
C ASP A 119 -31.80 2.41 -4.15
N LYS A 120 -31.45 1.13 -4.03
CA LYS A 120 -32.37 0.05 -3.66
C LYS A 120 -31.62 -1.13 -3.08
N ASP A 121 -32.35 -2.01 -2.40
CA ASP A 121 -31.82 -3.28 -1.95
C ASP A 121 -31.61 -4.25 -3.12
N LEU A 122 -30.55 -5.06 -3.05
CA LEU A 122 -30.19 -6.03 -4.10
C LEU A 122 -29.97 -7.43 -3.54
N THR A 123 -30.08 -8.42 -4.43
CA THR A 123 -29.59 -9.78 -4.22
C THR A 123 -28.69 -10.19 -5.37
N THR A 124 -27.57 -10.85 -5.09
CA THR A 124 -26.55 -11.23 -6.09
C THR A 124 -25.83 -12.50 -5.67
N ASP A 125 -25.08 -13.15 -6.56
CA ASP A 125 -24.21 -14.27 -6.17
C ASP A 125 -23.01 -13.74 -5.37
N VAL A 126 -22.31 -12.74 -5.89
CA VAL A 126 -21.10 -12.19 -5.25
C VAL A 126 -21.16 -10.67 -5.15
N CYS A 127 -21.00 -10.15 -3.94
CA CYS A 127 -20.81 -8.72 -3.70
C CYS A 127 -19.33 -8.42 -3.46
N ILE A 128 -18.72 -7.59 -4.30
CA ILE A 128 -17.31 -7.17 -4.18
C ILE A 128 -17.29 -5.73 -3.65
N ILE A 129 -16.43 -5.45 -2.69
CA ILE A 129 -16.32 -4.17 -2.01
C ILE A 129 -14.94 -3.59 -2.28
N GLY A 130 -14.90 -2.47 -3.00
CA GLY A 130 -13.68 -1.80 -3.45
C GLY A 130 -13.42 -2.03 -4.94
N SER A 131 -13.30 -0.93 -5.69
CA SER A 131 -13.08 -0.93 -7.14
C SER A 131 -11.60 -0.74 -7.53
N GLY A 132 -10.67 -1.15 -6.67
CA GLY A 132 -9.25 -1.27 -7.02
C GLY A 132 -8.97 -2.46 -7.93
N ILE A 133 -7.70 -2.67 -8.29
CA ILE A 133 -7.30 -3.78 -9.18
C ILE A 133 -7.74 -5.15 -8.68
N ALA A 134 -7.72 -5.38 -7.36
CA ALA A 134 -8.19 -6.62 -6.75
C ALA A 134 -9.69 -6.87 -6.99
N GLY A 135 -10.52 -5.86 -6.73
CA GLY A 135 -11.97 -5.98 -6.89
C GLY A 135 -12.39 -6.12 -8.36
N ILE A 136 -11.80 -5.32 -9.24
CA ILE A 136 -12.11 -5.37 -10.68
C ILE A 136 -11.64 -6.69 -11.31
N SER A 137 -10.44 -7.17 -10.96
CA SER A 137 -9.94 -8.46 -11.48
C SER A 137 -10.79 -9.63 -10.98
N THR A 138 -11.27 -9.56 -9.73
CA THR A 138 -12.20 -10.55 -9.18
C THR A 138 -13.56 -10.50 -9.88
N ALA A 139 -14.10 -9.32 -10.13
CA ALA A 139 -15.34 -9.15 -10.89
C ALA A 139 -15.21 -9.74 -12.29
N TYR A 140 -14.11 -9.46 -12.99
CA TYR A 140 -13.84 -9.98 -14.32
C TYR A 140 -13.85 -11.51 -14.38
N GLU A 141 -13.12 -12.17 -13.47
CA GLU A 141 -13.05 -13.63 -13.45
C GLU A 141 -14.41 -14.25 -13.09
N LEU A 142 -15.15 -13.70 -12.12
CA LEU A 142 -16.47 -14.22 -11.72
C LEU A 142 -17.55 -14.00 -12.78
N VAL A 143 -17.58 -12.84 -13.42
CA VAL A 143 -18.54 -12.51 -14.49
C VAL A 143 -18.34 -13.45 -15.69
N ARG A 144 -17.09 -13.75 -16.06
CA ARG A 144 -16.79 -14.73 -17.13
C ARG A 144 -17.21 -16.15 -16.78
N ARG A 145 -17.32 -16.48 -15.49
CA ARG A 145 -17.82 -17.77 -15.00
C ARG A 145 -19.34 -17.77 -14.82
N GLY A 146 -20.03 -16.72 -15.24
CA GLY A 146 -21.49 -16.64 -15.26
C GLY A 146 -22.13 -16.31 -13.90
N LYS A 147 -21.36 -15.77 -12.94
CA LYS A 147 -21.91 -15.32 -11.66
C LYS A 147 -22.57 -13.94 -11.80
N GLU A 148 -23.64 -13.70 -11.04
CA GLU A 148 -24.20 -12.36 -10.85
C GLU A 148 -23.33 -11.58 -9.85
N VAL A 149 -22.72 -10.49 -10.30
CA VAL A 149 -21.74 -9.72 -9.52
C VAL A 149 -22.20 -8.28 -9.32
N VAL A 150 -22.19 -7.84 -8.06
CA VAL A 150 -22.33 -6.43 -7.68
C VAL A 150 -20.99 -5.92 -7.13
N LEU A 151 -20.48 -4.82 -7.69
CA LEU A 151 -19.27 -4.12 -7.23
C LEU A 151 -19.64 -2.79 -6.56
N LEU A 152 -19.28 -2.61 -5.29
CA LEU A 152 -19.54 -1.39 -4.51
C LEU A 152 -18.26 -0.61 -4.27
N GLU A 153 -18.28 0.70 -4.55
CA GLU A 153 -17.18 1.62 -4.31
C GLU A 153 -17.68 2.82 -3.49
N ALA A 154 -16.92 3.21 -2.46
CA ALA A 154 -17.30 4.30 -1.57
C ALA A 154 -17.14 5.68 -2.21
N ARG A 155 -16.21 5.82 -3.17
CA ARG A 155 -15.94 7.08 -3.90
C ARG A 155 -16.07 6.88 -5.41
N ASP A 156 -15.28 7.56 -6.24
CA ASP A 156 -15.19 7.23 -7.67
C ASP A 156 -14.37 5.95 -7.87
N VAL A 157 -14.59 5.25 -8.99
CA VAL A 157 -13.78 4.08 -9.34
C VAL A 157 -12.30 4.42 -9.42
N LEU A 158 -11.45 3.49 -8.98
CA LEU A 158 -9.99 3.65 -8.97
C LEU A 158 -9.45 4.81 -8.11
N SER A 159 -10.27 5.43 -7.27
CA SER A 159 -9.86 6.59 -6.46
C SER A 159 -8.89 6.26 -5.31
N GLY A 160 -8.65 4.98 -5.03
CA GLY A 160 -7.72 4.51 -4.00
C GLY A 160 -6.28 4.31 -4.50
N GLU A 161 -5.54 3.41 -3.84
CA GLU A 161 -4.11 3.21 -4.07
C GLU A 161 -3.77 2.65 -5.46
N THR A 162 -4.69 1.90 -6.10
CA THR A 162 -4.53 1.50 -7.51
C THR A 162 -4.39 2.71 -8.44
N GLY A 163 -5.12 3.80 -8.19
CA GLY A 163 -4.98 5.03 -8.96
C GLY A 163 -3.69 5.79 -8.68
N ARG A 164 -2.94 5.44 -7.63
CA ARG A 164 -1.73 6.14 -7.16
C ARG A 164 -0.46 5.30 -7.20
N THR A 165 -0.53 4.08 -7.72
CA THR A 165 0.62 3.18 -7.90
C THR A 165 1.71 3.79 -8.79
N SER A 166 2.93 3.27 -8.71
CA SER A 166 4.02 3.53 -9.66
C SER A 166 3.92 2.68 -10.94
N GLY A 167 3.10 1.62 -10.95
CA GLY A 167 2.80 0.84 -12.14
C GLY A 167 3.82 -0.26 -12.49
N HIS A 168 4.57 -0.77 -11.52
CA HIS A 168 5.46 -1.93 -11.71
C HIS A 168 4.66 -3.23 -11.77
N LEU A 169 4.89 -4.05 -12.80
CA LEU A 169 4.20 -5.32 -13.00
C LEU A 169 5.22 -6.45 -13.14
N THR A 170 5.62 -7.01 -12.00
CA THR A 170 6.82 -7.83 -11.87
C THR A 170 6.54 -9.11 -11.07
N ASN A 171 7.37 -10.12 -11.28
CA ASN A 171 7.52 -11.25 -10.35
C ASN A 171 8.88 -11.25 -9.64
N ASP A 172 9.65 -10.18 -9.78
CA ASP A 172 10.77 -9.84 -8.90
C ASP A 172 10.22 -8.98 -7.76
N LEU A 173 10.01 -9.62 -6.60
CA LEU A 173 9.17 -9.09 -5.51
C LEU A 173 9.96 -8.18 -4.58
N ASP A 174 9.31 -7.16 -4.03
CA ASP A 174 9.96 -6.06 -3.28
C ASP A 174 10.82 -6.55 -2.10
N ASP A 175 10.36 -7.60 -1.39
CA ASP A 175 11.08 -8.16 -0.23
C ASP A 175 12.25 -9.10 -0.57
N GLY A 176 12.39 -9.49 -1.84
CA GLY A 176 13.41 -10.42 -2.31
C GLY A 176 13.17 -11.89 -1.93
N TYR A 177 13.62 -12.80 -2.78
CA TYR A 177 13.37 -14.23 -2.60
C TYR A 177 14.20 -14.87 -1.50
N LEU A 178 15.36 -14.30 -1.14
CA LEU A 178 16.10 -14.74 0.02
C LEU A 178 15.28 -14.61 1.32
N GLU A 179 14.55 -13.51 1.51
CA GLU A 179 13.69 -13.31 2.68
C GLU A 179 12.42 -14.16 2.62
N ILE A 180 11.78 -14.23 1.45
CA ILE A 180 10.59 -15.07 1.23
C ILE A 180 10.90 -16.54 1.56
N VAL A 181 12.07 -17.05 1.16
CA VAL A 181 12.50 -18.43 1.49
C VAL A 181 12.62 -18.64 3.00
N LYS A 182 13.09 -17.66 3.77
CA LYS A 182 13.18 -17.78 5.24
C LYS A 182 11.80 -17.97 5.88
N LYS A 183 10.78 -17.28 5.35
CA LYS A 183 9.41 -17.32 5.87
C LYS A 183 8.65 -18.56 5.38
N HIS A 184 8.63 -18.77 4.07
CA HIS A 184 7.74 -19.71 3.37
C HIS A 184 8.45 -20.95 2.81
N GLY A 185 9.77 -21.04 2.96
CA GLY A 185 10.57 -22.11 2.37
C GLY A 185 10.73 -21.96 0.85
N LYS A 186 11.55 -22.83 0.26
CA LYS A 186 11.84 -22.81 -1.19
C LYS A 186 10.60 -23.05 -2.04
N ASP A 187 9.72 -23.96 -1.62
CA ASP A 187 8.49 -24.25 -2.35
C ASP A 187 7.53 -23.06 -2.31
N GLY A 188 7.43 -22.37 -1.18
CA GLY A 188 6.62 -21.14 -1.06
C GLY A 188 7.14 -20.02 -1.96
N ALA A 189 8.46 -19.79 -1.96
CA ALA A 189 9.11 -18.83 -2.86
C ALA A 189 8.89 -19.15 -4.34
N LYS A 190 8.99 -20.43 -4.72
CA LYS A 190 8.67 -20.88 -6.08
C LYS A 190 7.21 -20.62 -6.45
N LEU A 191 6.27 -20.93 -5.55
CA LEU A 191 4.85 -20.67 -5.79
C LEU A 191 4.57 -19.16 -5.94
N ALA A 192 5.25 -18.30 -5.17
CA ALA A 192 5.17 -16.84 -5.31
C ALA A 192 5.68 -16.37 -6.69
N ALA A 193 6.84 -16.86 -7.12
CA ALA A 193 7.39 -16.51 -8.43
C ALA A 193 6.45 -16.92 -9.58
N GLU A 194 5.90 -18.13 -9.50
CA GLU A 194 4.98 -18.67 -10.51
C GLU A 194 3.65 -17.90 -10.56
N SER A 195 3.07 -17.59 -9.40
CA SER A 195 1.77 -16.90 -9.31
C SER A 195 1.90 -15.44 -9.79
N HIS A 196 2.93 -14.72 -9.38
CA HIS A 196 3.13 -13.33 -9.83
C HIS A 196 3.46 -13.26 -11.33
N ALA A 197 4.22 -14.23 -11.85
CA ALA A 197 4.42 -14.36 -13.29
C ALA A 197 3.08 -14.57 -14.02
N TRP A 198 2.21 -15.47 -13.52
CA TRP A 198 0.88 -15.68 -14.08
C TRP A 198 0.04 -14.38 -14.07
N ALA A 199 0.06 -13.63 -12.97
CA ALA A 199 -0.72 -12.39 -12.85
C ALA A 199 -0.27 -11.30 -13.85
N ARG A 200 1.04 -11.10 -13.97
CA ARG A 200 1.65 -10.21 -14.96
C ARG A 200 1.28 -10.61 -16.39
N ASP A 201 1.30 -11.90 -16.68
CA ASP A 201 0.99 -12.44 -18.00
C ASP A 201 -0.51 -12.30 -18.31
N ARG A 202 -1.36 -12.52 -17.30
CA ARG A 202 -2.82 -12.41 -17.38
C ARG A 202 -3.28 -11.01 -17.78
N ILE A 203 -2.63 -9.95 -17.28
CA ILE A 203 -2.91 -8.57 -17.72
C ILE A 203 -2.65 -8.42 -19.23
N GLY A 204 -1.54 -8.94 -19.74
CA GLY A 204 -1.20 -8.89 -21.16
C GLY A 204 -2.21 -9.64 -22.03
N GLU A 205 -2.62 -10.83 -21.58
CA GLU A 205 -3.66 -11.65 -22.23
C GLU A 205 -4.99 -10.90 -22.31
N ILE A 206 -5.49 -10.39 -21.19
CA ILE A 206 -6.78 -9.67 -21.12
C ILE A 206 -6.72 -8.39 -21.96
N SER A 207 -5.63 -7.64 -21.88
CA SER A 207 -5.45 -6.41 -22.66
C SER A 207 -5.54 -6.70 -24.16
N LYS A 208 -4.90 -7.78 -24.61
CA LYS A 208 -4.99 -8.24 -26.01
C LYS A 208 -6.38 -8.76 -26.38
N GLU A 209 -6.99 -9.58 -25.53
CA GLU A 209 -8.33 -10.17 -25.75
C GLU A 209 -9.40 -9.08 -25.89
N LEU A 210 -9.34 -8.04 -25.06
CA LEU A 210 -10.34 -6.97 -25.02
C LEU A 210 -9.97 -5.74 -25.86
N GLY A 211 -8.78 -5.72 -26.47
CA GLY A 211 -8.30 -4.58 -27.27
C GLY A 211 -8.03 -3.32 -26.43
N ILE A 212 -7.52 -3.49 -25.20
CA ILE A 212 -7.21 -2.38 -24.30
C ILE A 212 -5.76 -1.93 -24.54
N ASP A 213 -5.58 -0.73 -25.09
CA ASP A 213 -4.27 -0.09 -25.22
C ASP A 213 -3.85 0.52 -23.88
N CYS A 214 -3.20 -0.29 -23.04
CA CYS A 214 -2.68 0.11 -21.74
C CYS A 214 -1.16 0.07 -21.69
N GLU A 215 -0.45 0.32 -22.79
CA GLU A 215 1.02 0.39 -22.81
C GLU A 215 1.72 -0.89 -22.29
N TYR A 216 1.02 -2.05 -22.35
CA TYR A 216 1.56 -3.33 -21.88
C TYR A 216 2.74 -3.75 -22.75
N ARG A 217 3.89 -3.98 -22.12
CA ARG A 217 5.09 -4.46 -22.79
C ARG A 217 6.00 -5.21 -21.83
N ARG A 218 6.74 -6.18 -22.37
CA ARG A 218 7.75 -6.95 -21.64
C ARG A 218 9.05 -6.17 -21.55
N LEU A 219 9.67 -6.18 -20.39
CA LEU A 219 10.92 -5.48 -20.11
C LEU A 219 11.82 -6.35 -19.21
N PRO A 220 13.14 -6.17 -19.26
CA PRO A 220 14.01 -6.63 -18.18
C PRO A 220 13.82 -5.75 -16.94
N ALA A 221 14.04 -6.33 -15.76
CA ALA A 221 14.26 -5.62 -14.51
C ALA A 221 15.74 -5.69 -14.13
N TYR A 222 16.26 -4.56 -13.64
CA TYR A 222 17.62 -4.40 -13.19
C TYR A 222 17.64 -4.03 -11.71
N ASN A 223 18.21 -4.90 -10.87
CA ASN A 223 18.50 -4.56 -9.48
C ASN A 223 19.98 -4.18 -9.38
N VAL A 224 20.24 -2.94 -8.98
CA VAL A 224 21.58 -2.35 -8.99
C VAL A 224 21.95 -1.81 -7.60
N SER A 225 23.25 -1.64 -7.37
CA SER A 225 23.70 -0.88 -6.20
C SER A 225 23.53 0.63 -6.44
N GLN A 226 23.04 1.33 -5.44
CA GLN A 226 22.99 2.80 -5.45
C GLN A 226 24.34 3.45 -5.12
N TYR A 227 25.26 2.69 -4.53
CA TYR A 227 26.54 3.18 -4.03
C TYR A 227 27.61 3.17 -5.12
N PRO A 228 28.55 4.13 -5.11
CA PRO A 228 29.65 4.16 -6.05
C PRO A 228 30.54 2.91 -5.98
N VAL A 229 30.96 2.42 -7.15
CA VAL A 229 31.96 1.35 -7.27
C VAL A 229 33.22 1.70 -6.47
N GLY A 230 33.70 0.75 -5.68
CA GLY A 230 34.89 0.90 -4.83
C GLY A 230 34.58 1.23 -3.37
N GLU A 231 33.34 1.56 -3.04
CA GLU A 231 32.90 1.68 -1.64
C GLU A 231 32.57 0.32 -1.02
N GLY A 232 32.76 0.18 0.30
CA GLY A 232 32.49 -1.07 1.01
C GLY A 232 31.02 -1.51 0.89
N LYS A 233 30.09 -0.55 0.99
CA LYS A 233 28.66 -0.82 0.86
C LYS A 233 28.26 -1.30 -0.54
N HIS A 234 28.90 -0.78 -1.59
CA HIS A 234 28.70 -1.27 -2.95
C HIS A 234 29.06 -2.76 -3.05
N ASN A 235 30.20 -3.16 -2.51
CA ASN A 235 30.62 -4.56 -2.53
C ASN A 235 29.68 -5.49 -1.73
N GLU A 236 29.14 -5.00 -0.61
CA GLU A 236 28.11 -5.70 0.18
C GLU A 236 26.83 -5.92 -0.65
N GLU A 237 26.25 -4.86 -1.23
CA GLU A 237 25.03 -4.95 -2.05
C GLU A 237 25.24 -5.83 -3.30
N ILE A 238 26.39 -5.73 -3.98
CA ILE A 238 26.70 -6.58 -5.13
C ILE A 238 26.75 -8.07 -4.74
N GLN A 239 27.28 -8.40 -3.56
CA GLN A 239 27.29 -9.78 -3.07
C GLN A 239 25.88 -10.29 -2.77
N GLU A 240 25.04 -9.46 -2.15
CA GLU A 240 23.63 -9.78 -1.90
C GLU A 240 22.86 -10.02 -3.21
N LEU A 241 23.07 -9.16 -4.22
CA LEU A 241 22.47 -9.32 -5.55
C LEU A 241 22.90 -10.61 -6.26
N LYS A 242 24.15 -11.08 -6.05
CA LYS A 242 24.61 -12.38 -6.58
C LYS A 242 23.87 -13.54 -5.92
N GLU A 243 23.67 -13.48 -4.61
CA GLU A 243 22.95 -14.51 -3.85
C GLU A 243 21.47 -14.55 -4.23
N GLU A 244 20.87 -13.38 -4.41
CA GLU A 244 19.48 -13.23 -4.87
C GLU A 244 19.32 -13.79 -6.29
N ALA A 245 20.20 -13.46 -7.23
CA ALA A 245 20.15 -13.99 -8.59
C ALA A 245 20.22 -15.53 -8.62
N GLU A 246 21.10 -16.12 -7.80
CA GLU A 246 21.21 -17.57 -7.67
C GLU A 246 19.97 -18.19 -7.00
N MET A 247 19.32 -17.50 -6.07
CA MET A 247 18.06 -17.95 -5.48
C MET A 247 16.93 -17.93 -6.51
N GLN A 248 16.76 -16.81 -7.23
CA GLN A 248 15.75 -16.64 -8.27
C GLN A 248 15.87 -17.71 -9.36
N LYS A 249 17.10 -18.00 -9.79
CA LYS A 249 17.36 -19.09 -10.74
C LYS A 249 16.93 -20.46 -10.20
N LYS A 250 17.19 -20.76 -8.92
CA LYS A 250 16.81 -22.03 -8.28
C LYS A 250 15.30 -22.22 -8.16
N ILE A 251 14.54 -21.14 -8.04
CA ILE A 251 13.07 -21.18 -8.00
C ILE A 251 12.43 -21.09 -9.40
N GLY A 252 13.25 -21.00 -10.45
CA GLY A 252 12.81 -21.12 -11.85
C GLY A 252 12.60 -19.78 -12.57
N MET A 253 13.09 -18.66 -12.02
CA MET A 253 13.08 -17.38 -12.73
C MET A 253 14.22 -17.29 -13.74
N GLU A 254 13.98 -16.55 -14.82
CA GLU A 254 14.99 -16.20 -15.82
C GLU A 254 15.83 -15.02 -15.32
N THR A 255 16.75 -15.33 -14.42
CA THR A 255 17.59 -14.33 -13.74
C THR A 255 19.07 -14.66 -13.92
N ARG A 256 19.89 -13.62 -14.07
CA ARG A 256 21.35 -13.71 -14.04
C ARG A 256 21.95 -12.53 -13.29
N PHE A 257 23.18 -12.68 -12.82
CA PHE A 257 24.00 -11.54 -12.43
C PHE A 257 24.93 -11.15 -13.58
N ASP A 258 25.07 -9.85 -13.84
CA ASP A 258 25.97 -9.29 -14.84
C ASP A 258 26.91 -8.28 -14.17
N ASP A 259 28.20 -8.63 -14.04
CA ASP A 259 29.22 -7.78 -13.42
C ASP A 259 29.47 -6.45 -14.16
N ASN A 260 29.04 -6.34 -15.42
CA ASN A 260 29.23 -5.14 -16.25
C ASN A 260 27.91 -4.48 -16.67
N LEU A 261 26.80 -4.81 -16.00
CA LEU A 261 25.51 -4.20 -16.27
C LEU A 261 25.62 -2.68 -16.22
N THR A 262 25.17 -2.00 -17.27
CA THR A 262 25.05 -0.55 -17.34
C THR A 262 23.68 -0.17 -17.90
N VAL A 263 23.00 0.80 -17.28
CA VAL A 263 21.70 1.29 -17.75
C VAL A 263 21.91 2.41 -18.77
N ARG A 264 21.43 2.22 -20.01
CA ARG A 264 21.54 3.30 -21.02
C ARG A 264 20.81 4.55 -20.54
N GLY A 265 21.48 5.69 -20.58
CA GLY A 265 20.95 6.98 -20.12
C GLY A 265 21.37 7.34 -18.69
N TRP A 266 21.88 6.40 -17.91
CA TRP A 266 22.54 6.69 -16.63
C TRP A 266 23.95 7.24 -16.88
N ASN A 267 24.02 8.54 -17.20
CA ASN A 267 25.27 9.23 -17.55
C ASN A 267 25.74 10.19 -16.45
N GLY A 268 25.21 9.99 -15.24
CA GLY A 268 25.48 10.79 -14.06
C GLY A 268 26.83 10.52 -13.39
N LYS A 269 27.05 11.15 -12.23
CA LYS A 269 28.34 11.07 -11.50
C LYS A 269 28.53 9.72 -10.81
N VAL A 270 27.45 9.08 -10.39
CA VAL A 270 27.47 7.77 -9.72
C VAL A 270 27.74 6.71 -10.77
N ASN A 271 28.93 6.10 -10.72
CA ASN A 271 29.31 5.01 -11.61
C ASN A 271 28.52 3.74 -11.24
N GLN A 272 27.47 3.44 -11.99
CA GLN A 272 26.68 2.22 -11.87
C GLN A 272 27.34 1.11 -12.69
N ARG A 273 27.74 0.03 -12.03
CA ARG A 273 28.25 -1.21 -12.65
C ARG A 273 27.83 -2.41 -11.82
N GLY A 274 27.50 -3.49 -12.52
CA GLY A 274 27.09 -4.70 -11.85
C GLY A 274 25.61 -4.66 -11.47
N GLY A 275 24.94 -5.80 -11.59
CA GLY A 275 23.58 -5.94 -11.11
C GLY A 275 22.96 -7.28 -11.45
N LEU A 276 21.83 -7.54 -10.81
CA LEU A 276 20.95 -8.64 -11.14
C LEU A 276 20.04 -8.20 -12.29
N VAL A 277 19.91 -9.06 -13.30
CA VAL A 277 18.96 -8.89 -14.39
C VAL A 277 17.93 -10.01 -14.32
N ALA A 278 16.66 -9.63 -14.10
CA ALA A 278 15.51 -10.50 -14.15
C ALA A 278 14.74 -10.23 -15.45
N ASP A 279 14.72 -11.20 -16.35
CA ASP A 279 14.05 -11.07 -17.64
C ASP A 279 12.54 -11.32 -17.52
N ASN A 280 11.79 -10.98 -18.59
CA ASN A 280 10.34 -11.20 -18.73
C ASN A 280 9.41 -10.44 -17.75
N GLN A 281 9.88 -9.37 -17.12
CA GLN A 281 9.00 -8.46 -16.38
C GLN A 281 8.11 -7.66 -17.33
N ALA A 282 7.22 -6.81 -16.79
CA ALA A 282 6.35 -5.99 -17.61
C ALA A 282 6.08 -4.61 -17.04
N SER A 283 5.69 -3.72 -17.94
CA SER A 283 5.20 -2.38 -17.65
C SER A 283 3.87 -2.18 -18.37
N PHE A 284 2.98 -1.41 -17.77
CA PHE A 284 1.66 -1.06 -18.32
C PHE A 284 1.12 0.22 -17.68
N HIS A 285 0.04 0.77 -18.19
CA HIS A 285 -0.69 1.90 -17.64
C HIS A 285 -1.90 1.39 -16.83
N PRO A 286 -1.83 1.36 -15.49
CA PRO A 286 -2.80 0.64 -14.67
C PRO A 286 -4.23 1.16 -14.79
N THR A 287 -4.39 2.49 -14.81
CA THR A 287 -5.74 3.08 -14.88
C THR A 287 -6.38 2.94 -16.27
N LYS A 288 -5.62 2.98 -17.38
CA LYS A 288 -6.14 2.65 -18.72
C LYS A 288 -6.61 1.20 -18.79
N TYR A 289 -5.80 0.27 -18.28
CA TYR A 289 -6.15 -1.16 -18.21
C TYR A 289 -7.49 -1.36 -17.49
N LEU A 290 -7.61 -0.81 -16.28
CA LEU A 290 -8.79 -1.00 -15.45
C LEU A 290 -10.01 -0.22 -15.92
N ALA A 291 -9.83 0.97 -16.51
CA ALA A 291 -10.93 1.69 -17.16
C ALA A 291 -11.48 0.91 -18.36
N GLY A 292 -10.60 0.30 -19.16
CA GLY A 292 -10.99 -0.61 -20.26
C GLY A 292 -11.73 -1.84 -19.74
N LEU A 293 -11.23 -2.46 -18.68
CA LEU A 293 -11.85 -3.64 -18.06
C LEU A 293 -13.23 -3.33 -17.46
N LEU A 294 -13.36 -2.20 -16.74
CA LEU A 294 -14.65 -1.72 -16.24
C LEU A 294 -15.63 -1.38 -17.36
N SER A 295 -15.15 -0.78 -18.46
CA SER A 295 -15.98 -0.48 -19.63
C SER A 295 -16.50 -1.74 -20.32
N TRP A 296 -15.72 -2.83 -20.30
CA TRP A 296 -16.18 -4.14 -20.76
C TRP A 296 -17.16 -4.77 -19.78
N LEU A 297 -16.86 -4.74 -18.48
CA LEU A 297 -17.72 -5.26 -17.40
C LEU A 297 -19.10 -4.61 -17.40
N ALA A 298 -19.17 -3.28 -17.55
CA ALA A 298 -20.41 -2.52 -17.59
C ALA A 298 -21.36 -2.89 -18.74
N LYS A 299 -20.88 -3.64 -19.74
CA LYS A 299 -21.68 -4.17 -20.86
C LYS A 299 -22.18 -5.58 -20.61
N GLN A 300 -21.74 -6.25 -19.55
CA GLN A 300 -22.14 -7.61 -19.23
C GLN A 300 -23.48 -7.61 -18.49
N PRO A 301 -24.43 -8.49 -18.84
CA PRO A 301 -25.76 -8.49 -18.24
C PRO A 301 -25.77 -8.90 -16.76
N ASN A 302 -24.75 -9.65 -16.33
CA ASN A 302 -24.59 -10.19 -14.98
C ASN A 302 -23.62 -9.37 -14.11
N PHE A 303 -23.40 -8.09 -14.45
CA PHE A 303 -22.54 -7.18 -13.69
C PHE A 303 -23.23 -5.85 -13.41
N GLN A 304 -23.17 -5.42 -12.15
CA GLN A 304 -23.61 -4.10 -11.72
C GLN A 304 -22.52 -3.46 -10.87
N CYS A 305 -22.29 -2.16 -11.05
CA CYS A 305 -21.35 -1.40 -10.23
C CYS A 305 -22.03 -0.13 -9.70
N TYR A 306 -21.75 0.18 -8.43
CA TYR A 306 -22.27 1.36 -7.76
C TYR A 306 -21.11 2.11 -7.07
N THR A 307 -20.92 3.36 -7.45
CA THR A 307 -19.99 4.30 -6.80
C THR A 307 -20.70 5.10 -5.73
N HIS A 308 -19.97 5.88 -4.94
CA HIS A 308 -20.55 6.70 -3.86
C HIS A 308 -21.41 5.88 -2.89
N THR A 309 -21.06 4.59 -2.73
CA THR A 309 -21.80 3.60 -1.97
C THR A 309 -20.87 2.99 -0.92
N ARG A 310 -20.75 3.69 0.21
CA ARG A 310 -19.86 3.28 1.29
C ARG A 310 -20.46 2.10 2.06
N VAL A 311 -19.71 1.02 2.18
CA VAL A 311 -20.08 -0.15 2.99
C VAL A 311 -19.71 0.06 4.46
N MET A 312 -20.67 -0.23 5.34
CA MET A 312 -20.57 -0.04 6.79
C MET A 312 -20.47 -1.36 7.55
N SER A 313 -21.10 -2.41 7.03
CA SER A 313 -21.05 -3.75 7.63
C SER A 313 -21.07 -4.86 6.56
N VAL A 314 -20.44 -5.99 6.87
CA VAL A 314 -20.42 -7.20 6.05
C VAL A 314 -20.55 -8.39 6.99
N GLU A 315 -21.74 -8.98 7.06
CA GLU A 315 -22.04 -10.00 8.08
C GLU A 315 -22.53 -11.30 7.44
N GLU A 316 -21.91 -12.42 7.82
CA GLU A 316 -22.40 -13.74 7.45
C GLU A 316 -23.60 -14.08 8.35
N LYS A 317 -24.76 -14.27 7.72
CA LYS A 317 -26.05 -14.56 8.36
C LYS A 317 -26.56 -15.93 7.96
N GLY A 318 -27.34 -16.53 8.85
CA GLY A 318 -27.87 -17.88 8.68
C GLY A 318 -27.14 -18.89 9.56
N VAL A 319 -27.69 -20.10 9.63
CA VAL A 319 -27.14 -21.21 10.42
C VAL A 319 -27.03 -22.40 9.50
N GLU A 320 -25.88 -23.06 9.55
CA GLU A 320 -25.65 -24.34 8.90
C GLU A 320 -25.28 -25.35 9.99
N LEU A 321 -26.11 -26.39 10.15
CA LEU A 321 -25.97 -27.42 11.17
C LEU A 321 -26.04 -28.78 10.50
N LEU A 322 -24.97 -29.56 10.60
CA LEU A 322 -24.88 -30.91 10.01
C LEU A 322 -25.20 -30.95 8.50
N GLY A 323 -24.80 -29.91 7.76
CA GLY A 323 -25.07 -29.77 6.32
C GLY A 323 -26.51 -29.37 5.97
N MET A 324 -27.32 -28.97 6.95
CA MET A 324 -28.65 -28.41 6.76
C MET A 324 -28.68 -26.93 7.11
N GLY A 325 -29.30 -26.12 6.24
CA GLY A 325 -29.40 -24.68 6.39
C GLY A 325 -28.74 -23.94 5.22
N HIS A 326 -28.83 -22.60 5.24
CA HIS A 326 -28.22 -21.75 4.23
C HIS A 326 -27.62 -20.52 4.88
N LYS A 327 -26.36 -20.24 4.57
CA LYS A 327 -25.72 -18.98 4.94
C LYS A 327 -25.67 -18.04 3.75
N SER A 328 -25.89 -16.77 4.00
CA SER A 328 -25.70 -15.68 3.04
C SER A 328 -24.98 -14.53 3.72
N VAL A 329 -24.39 -13.64 2.95
CA VAL A 329 -23.75 -12.42 3.46
C VAL A 329 -24.71 -11.26 3.30
N LEU A 330 -24.92 -10.49 4.37
CA LEU A 330 -25.62 -9.22 4.36
C LEU A 330 -24.60 -8.08 4.37
N ILE A 331 -24.70 -7.17 3.40
CA ILE A 331 -23.87 -5.98 3.27
C ILE A 331 -24.76 -4.77 3.48
N GLU A 332 -24.42 -3.92 4.45
CA GLU A 332 -25.15 -2.68 4.73
C GLU A 332 -24.33 -1.47 4.30
N THR A 333 -24.98 -0.51 3.65
CA THR A 333 -24.36 0.73 3.18
C THR A 333 -24.71 1.92 4.06
N GLU A 334 -23.91 2.98 3.97
CA GLU A 334 -24.13 4.24 4.69
C GLU A 334 -25.50 4.88 4.38
N SER A 335 -26.00 4.68 3.16
CA SER A 335 -27.32 5.17 2.72
C SER A 335 -28.51 4.40 3.30
N GLY A 336 -28.27 3.26 3.95
CA GLY A 336 -29.30 2.35 4.47
C GLY A 336 -29.75 1.26 3.50
N HIS A 337 -29.38 1.33 2.21
CA HIS A 337 -29.61 0.24 1.26
C HIS A 337 -28.69 -0.95 1.53
N THR A 338 -29.17 -2.15 1.21
CA THR A 338 -28.52 -3.42 1.53
C THR A 338 -28.29 -4.30 0.30
N VAL A 339 -27.24 -5.12 0.34
CA VAL A 339 -27.01 -6.18 -0.65
C VAL A 339 -26.96 -7.52 0.09
N LYS A 340 -27.81 -8.45 -0.30
CA LYS A 340 -27.73 -9.85 0.12
C LYS A 340 -26.95 -10.65 -0.93
N ALA A 341 -25.88 -11.33 -0.53
CA ALA A 341 -25.05 -12.09 -1.45
C ALA A 341 -24.79 -13.52 -0.97
N GLU A 342 -24.50 -14.44 -1.90
CA GLU A 342 -24.02 -15.78 -1.54
C GLU A 342 -22.59 -15.74 -1.01
N HIS A 343 -21.77 -14.85 -1.56
CA HIS A 343 -20.40 -14.58 -1.14
C HIS A 343 -20.11 -13.07 -1.13
N ALA A 344 -19.16 -12.63 -0.30
CA ALA A 344 -18.66 -11.26 -0.34
C ALA A 344 -17.13 -11.21 -0.38
N VAL A 345 -16.58 -10.26 -1.14
CA VAL A 345 -15.13 -10.04 -1.28
C VAL A 345 -14.78 -8.64 -0.80
N GLN A 346 -13.97 -8.53 0.26
CA GLN A 346 -13.43 -7.26 0.74
C GLN A 346 -12.09 -6.98 0.06
N ALA A 347 -12.11 -6.11 -0.96
CA ALA A 347 -10.96 -5.65 -1.74
C ALA A 347 -10.65 -4.17 -1.43
N THR A 348 -10.68 -3.82 -0.14
CA THR A 348 -10.62 -2.43 0.38
C THR A 348 -9.23 -2.00 0.87
N CYS A 349 -8.16 -2.68 0.41
CA CYS A 349 -6.79 -2.65 0.94
C CYS A 349 -6.66 -3.17 2.38
N VAL A 350 -7.55 -2.78 3.30
CA VAL A 350 -7.66 -3.27 4.68
C VAL A 350 -9.12 -3.68 4.95
N PRO A 351 -9.38 -4.90 5.46
CA PRO A 351 -10.74 -5.37 5.77
C PRO A 351 -11.45 -4.54 6.85
N LEU A 352 -12.76 -4.39 6.73
CA LEU A 352 -13.57 -3.45 7.53
C LEU A 352 -13.87 -3.88 8.98
N GLN A 353 -13.68 -5.15 9.34
CA GLN A 353 -14.25 -5.71 10.57
C GLN A 353 -13.34 -6.65 11.39
N LYS A 354 -12.06 -6.87 11.04
CA LYS A 354 -11.22 -7.82 11.82
C LYS A 354 -9.81 -7.34 12.13
N LEU A 355 -9.57 -7.11 13.42
CA LEU A 355 -8.27 -6.75 13.97
C LEU A 355 -7.21 -7.84 13.79
N SER A 356 -7.57 -9.12 13.76
CA SER A 356 -6.59 -10.21 13.75
C SER A 356 -5.68 -10.25 12.51
N ILE A 357 -6.17 -9.78 11.35
CA ILE A 357 -5.35 -9.62 10.15
C ILE A 357 -4.65 -8.26 10.16
N ILE A 358 -5.36 -7.21 10.59
CA ILE A 358 -4.83 -5.84 10.64
C ILE A 358 -3.60 -5.74 11.55
N THR A 359 -3.57 -6.45 12.68
CA THR A 359 -2.41 -6.49 13.60
C THR A 359 -1.17 -7.18 13.02
N GLN A 360 -1.28 -7.75 11.82
CA GLN A 360 -0.17 -8.37 11.10
C GLN A 360 0.34 -7.48 9.96
N LEU A 361 -0.15 -6.25 9.85
CA LEU A 361 0.20 -5.30 8.80
C LEU A 361 0.91 -4.08 9.36
N GLU A 362 2.03 -3.70 8.76
CA GLU A 362 2.61 -2.37 8.90
C GLU A 362 2.13 -1.46 7.77
N PHE A 363 2.06 -0.15 8.03
CA PHE A 363 1.52 0.83 7.08
C PHE A 363 2.61 1.83 6.71
N TYR A 364 2.85 1.99 5.41
CA TYR A 364 3.91 2.82 4.85
C TYR A 364 3.37 3.85 3.88
N ARG A 365 3.99 5.03 3.86
CA ARG A 365 3.86 5.99 2.76
C ARG A 365 5.05 5.80 1.83
N THR A 366 4.79 5.77 0.52
CA THR A 366 5.80 5.72 -0.54
C THR A 366 5.59 6.89 -1.49
N TYR A 367 6.66 7.41 -2.10
CA TYR A 367 6.62 8.65 -2.88
C TYR A 367 7.05 8.38 -4.32
N CYS A 368 6.56 9.21 -5.24
CA CYS A 368 6.87 9.14 -6.65
C CYS A 368 6.96 10.54 -7.26
N ILE A 369 7.85 10.68 -8.25
CA ILE A 369 7.89 11.82 -9.17
C ILE A 369 7.83 11.30 -10.61
N ALA A 370 7.25 12.09 -11.52
CA ALA A 370 7.35 11.83 -12.95
C ALA A 370 8.13 12.96 -13.63
N VAL A 371 9.28 12.60 -14.18
CA VAL A 371 10.23 13.54 -14.78
C VAL A 371 10.26 13.35 -16.28
N ARG A 372 10.20 14.45 -17.03
CA ARG A 372 10.36 14.40 -18.50
C ARG A 372 11.79 14.00 -18.86
N VAL A 373 11.94 13.01 -19.71
CA VAL A 373 13.22 12.64 -20.34
C VAL A 373 13.03 12.57 -21.86
N PRO A 374 14.00 13.01 -22.67
CA PRO A 374 13.87 12.91 -24.13
C PRO A 374 13.63 11.45 -24.54
N ARG A 375 12.68 11.21 -25.43
CA ARG A 375 12.34 9.85 -25.88
C ARG A 375 13.58 9.12 -26.41
N GLY A 376 13.76 7.89 -25.95
CA GLY A 376 14.90 7.03 -26.30
C GLY A 376 16.23 7.37 -25.61
N SER A 377 16.29 8.44 -24.79
CA SER A 377 17.51 8.81 -24.05
C SER A 377 17.81 7.88 -22.87
N VAL A 378 16.79 7.22 -22.32
CA VAL A 378 16.91 6.23 -21.25
C VAL A 378 16.47 4.87 -21.79
N GLU A 379 17.08 3.80 -21.30
CA GLU A 379 16.60 2.44 -21.56
C GLU A 379 15.20 2.22 -21.00
N ASP A 380 14.36 1.50 -21.75
CA ASP A 380 13.08 1.06 -21.22
C ASP A 380 13.31 -0.25 -20.47
N CYS A 381 13.44 -0.13 -19.15
CA CYS A 381 13.61 -1.22 -18.21
C CYS A 381 12.85 -0.89 -16.92
N LEU A 382 12.63 -1.90 -16.08
CA LEU A 382 12.35 -1.65 -14.66
C LEU A 382 13.71 -1.59 -13.95
N LEU A 383 13.88 -0.65 -13.03
CA LEU A 383 15.12 -0.46 -12.31
C LEU A 383 14.80 -0.36 -10.83
N TYR A 384 15.56 -1.04 -9.99
CA TYR A 384 15.44 -1.01 -8.54
C TYR A 384 16.83 -0.90 -7.93
N ASP A 385 16.93 -0.29 -6.76
CA ASP A 385 18.08 -0.43 -5.87
C ASP A 385 17.67 -1.04 -4.52
N ASN A 386 18.65 -1.58 -3.79
CA ASN A 386 18.43 -2.24 -2.48
C ASN A 386 18.83 -1.33 -1.30
N ALA A 387 18.75 -0.01 -1.50
CA ALA A 387 19.08 0.96 -0.46
C ALA A 387 18.15 0.87 0.74
N GLU A 388 18.56 1.46 1.87
CA GLU A 388 17.63 1.69 3.00
C GLU A 388 16.49 2.65 2.60
N GLU A 389 16.81 3.72 1.86
CA GLU A 389 15.83 4.56 1.16
C GLU A 389 15.77 4.15 -0.30
N TYR A 390 15.32 2.91 -0.55
CA TYR A 390 15.30 2.31 -1.88
C TYR A 390 14.61 3.18 -2.93
N LYS A 391 15.02 2.99 -4.18
CA LYS A 391 14.47 3.67 -5.35
C LYS A 391 14.09 2.68 -6.44
N TYR A 392 12.98 2.96 -7.10
CA TYR A 392 12.55 2.24 -8.29
C TYR A 392 12.25 3.20 -9.44
N VAL A 393 12.48 2.75 -10.68
CA VAL A 393 12.30 3.56 -11.89
C VAL A 393 11.65 2.75 -12.99
N ARG A 394 10.73 3.40 -13.72
CA ARG A 394 10.20 2.92 -15.00
C ARG A 394 9.81 4.06 -15.93
N LEU A 395 9.61 3.73 -17.21
CA LEU A 395 9.10 4.69 -18.19
C LEU A 395 7.59 4.53 -18.46
N THR A 396 6.92 5.64 -18.73
CA THR A 396 5.55 5.68 -19.28
C THR A 396 5.42 6.79 -20.32
N THR A 397 4.42 6.68 -21.19
CA THR A 397 4.21 7.66 -22.25
C THR A 397 3.96 9.07 -21.69
N CYS A 398 4.68 10.07 -22.20
CA CYS A 398 4.42 11.49 -21.98
C CYS A 398 3.80 12.13 -23.23
N ASP A 399 4.63 12.52 -24.21
CA ASP A 399 4.15 13.18 -25.43
C ASP A 399 4.97 12.75 -26.67
N SER A 400 5.00 13.53 -27.75
CA SER A 400 5.76 13.16 -28.96
C SER A 400 7.28 13.25 -28.82
N GLN A 401 7.78 14.06 -27.88
CA GLN A 401 9.20 14.37 -27.70
C GLN A 401 9.79 13.67 -26.47
N ASP A 402 9.01 13.60 -25.40
CA ASP A 402 9.46 13.08 -24.12
C ASP A 402 8.72 11.79 -23.75
N ASP A 403 9.37 11.00 -22.89
CA ASP A 403 8.75 9.99 -22.03
C ASP A 403 8.75 10.49 -20.58
N TYR A 404 7.85 9.96 -19.74
CA TYR A 404 7.93 10.16 -18.30
C TYR A 404 8.76 9.05 -17.68
N MET A 405 9.85 9.44 -17.01
CA MET A 405 10.56 8.61 -16.07
C MET A 405 9.91 8.75 -14.69
N VAL A 406 9.20 7.71 -14.27
CA VAL A 406 8.63 7.61 -12.93
C VAL A 406 9.70 7.09 -12.00
N VAL A 407 10.05 7.86 -10.97
CA VAL A 407 11.01 7.49 -9.93
C VAL A 407 10.28 7.50 -8.60
N GLY A 408 10.34 6.42 -7.84
CA GLY A 408 9.72 6.35 -6.52
C GLY A 408 10.53 5.62 -5.47
N GLY A 409 10.00 5.61 -4.24
CA GLY A 409 10.65 5.09 -3.03
C GLY A 409 10.54 6.07 -1.86
N CYS A 410 11.59 6.16 -1.05
CA CYS A 410 11.66 7.02 0.16
C CYS A 410 10.58 6.67 1.20
N ASP A 411 10.37 5.38 1.41
CA ASP A 411 9.27 4.89 2.23
C ASP A 411 9.47 5.17 3.72
N HIS A 412 8.38 5.48 4.40
CA HIS A 412 8.40 5.61 5.85
C HIS A 412 7.08 5.16 6.46
N LYS A 413 7.13 4.80 7.75
CA LYS A 413 5.91 4.43 8.47
C LYS A 413 4.95 5.61 8.55
N VAL A 414 3.66 5.33 8.39
CA VAL A 414 2.60 6.35 8.47
C VAL A 414 2.71 7.11 9.81
N GLY A 415 2.79 8.44 9.71
CA GLY A 415 2.77 9.37 10.84
C GLY A 415 4.00 9.40 11.76
N GLN A 416 5.13 8.87 11.31
CA GLN A 416 6.36 8.84 12.12
C GLN A 416 7.46 9.80 11.66
N GLU A 417 7.38 10.27 10.41
CA GLU A 417 8.46 11.06 9.77
C GLU A 417 7.89 12.21 8.93
N ASP A 418 8.75 13.18 8.60
CA ASP A 418 8.39 14.28 7.72
C ASP A 418 8.17 13.80 6.27
N THR A 419 7.14 14.36 5.65
CA THR A 419 6.63 13.97 4.34
C THR A 419 7.20 14.83 3.21
N LEU A 420 7.61 16.08 3.49
CA LEU A 420 8.06 17.02 2.46
C LEU A 420 9.43 16.70 1.86
N PRO A 421 10.48 16.32 2.63
CA PRO A 421 11.82 16.10 2.09
C PRO A 421 11.93 14.98 1.05
N ARG A 422 10.94 14.07 1.02
CA ARG A 422 10.95 12.86 0.18
C ARG A 422 10.97 13.17 -1.31
N PHE A 423 10.23 14.19 -1.75
CA PHE A 423 10.25 14.59 -3.16
C PHE A 423 11.57 15.22 -3.59
N ASP A 424 12.23 15.96 -2.69
CA ASP A 424 13.52 16.58 -2.96
C ASP A 424 14.64 15.54 -3.03
N GLU A 425 14.54 14.50 -2.19
CA GLU A 425 15.43 13.33 -2.23
C GLU A 425 15.29 12.57 -3.55
N LEU A 426 14.06 12.28 -4.00
CA LEU A 426 13.79 11.67 -5.31
C LEU A 426 14.35 12.51 -6.46
N GLU A 427 14.15 13.83 -6.42
CA GLU A 427 14.66 14.74 -7.43
C GLU A 427 16.20 14.76 -7.45
N THR A 428 16.83 14.83 -6.28
CA THR A 428 18.29 14.81 -6.14
C THR A 428 18.88 13.52 -6.68
N TRP A 429 18.36 12.37 -6.23
CA TRP A 429 18.79 11.05 -6.70
C TRP A 429 18.68 10.93 -8.22
N THR A 430 17.58 11.43 -8.78
CA THR A 430 17.31 11.40 -10.23
C THR A 430 18.32 12.24 -11.01
N ARG A 431 18.53 13.50 -10.62
CA ARG A 431 19.40 14.43 -11.37
C ARG A 431 20.88 14.05 -11.28
N GLU A 432 21.30 13.40 -10.20
CA GLU A 432 22.67 12.90 -10.05
C GLU A 432 23.01 11.76 -11.02
N ARG A 433 21.99 11.00 -11.46
CA ARG A 433 22.11 9.78 -12.28
C ARG A 433 21.70 9.98 -13.74
N PHE A 434 20.70 10.84 -13.97
CA PHE A 434 20.17 11.17 -15.29
C PHE A 434 20.25 12.69 -15.53
N PRO A 435 21.42 13.25 -15.92
CA PRO A 435 21.59 14.69 -16.15
C PRO A 435 20.67 15.29 -17.22
N GLN A 436 20.14 14.46 -18.12
CA GLN A 436 19.15 14.84 -19.13
C GLN A 436 17.72 14.98 -18.58
N ALA A 437 17.49 14.66 -17.30
CA ALA A 437 16.20 14.79 -16.65
C ALA A 437 15.71 16.24 -16.68
N GLY A 438 14.57 16.46 -17.32
CA GLY A 438 13.95 17.75 -17.51
C GLY A 438 13.09 18.20 -16.33
N ARG A 439 11.90 18.70 -16.66
CA ARG A 439 10.92 19.19 -15.68
C ARG A 439 10.21 18.01 -15.01
N ILE A 440 9.95 18.14 -13.71
CA ILE A 440 9.04 17.27 -12.97
C ILE A 440 7.62 17.79 -13.18
N ASP A 441 6.76 16.98 -13.78
CA ASP A 441 5.36 17.37 -14.05
C ASP A 441 4.41 16.85 -12.98
N TYR A 442 4.75 15.74 -12.31
CA TYR A 442 3.92 15.12 -11.28
C TYR A 442 4.78 14.73 -10.07
N LYS A 443 4.21 14.89 -8.88
CA LYS A 443 4.75 14.44 -7.58
C LYS A 443 3.57 13.88 -6.79
N TRP A 444 3.64 12.65 -6.31
CA TRP A 444 2.55 12.04 -5.55
C TRP A 444 3.06 10.97 -4.59
N SER A 445 2.23 10.59 -3.62
CA SER A 445 2.53 9.48 -2.71
C SER A 445 1.40 8.44 -2.64
N GLY A 446 1.75 7.18 -2.40
CA GLY A 446 0.84 6.05 -2.19
C GLY A 446 0.98 5.46 -0.78
N GLN A 447 0.13 4.48 -0.47
CA GLN A 447 0.19 3.68 0.75
C GLN A 447 0.52 2.22 0.44
N ILE A 448 1.41 1.64 1.23
CA ILE A 448 1.74 0.21 1.21
C ILE A 448 1.27 -0.44 2.51
N PHE A 449 0.80 -1.68 2.38
CA PHE A 449 0.29 -2.50 3.48
C PHE A 449 1.18 -3.75 3.60
N GLU A 450 2.06 -3.74 4.59
CA GLU A 450 3.19 -4.64 4.68
C GLU A 450 2.89 -5.80 5.65
N PRO A 451 2.62 -7.02 5.18
CA PRO A 451 2.46 -8.18 6.04
C PRO A 451 3.80 -8.60 6.67
N VAL A 452 3.77 -9.11 7.90
CA VAL A 452 4.98 -9.59 8.60
C VAL A 452 5.71 -10.78 7.94
N ASP A 453 5.16 -11.33 6.87
CA ASP A 453 5.72 -12.45 6.10
C ASP A 453 5.72 -12.20 4.59
N TYR A 454 5.61 -10.95 4.14
CA TYR A 454 5.82 -10.49 2.74
C TYR A 454 4.76 -10.92 1.71
N MET A 455 3.87 -11.85 2.05
CA MET A 455 2.86 -12.36 1.11
C MET A 455 1.48 -11.79 1.42
N ALA A 456 0.67 -11.50 0.40
CA ALA A 456 -0.69 -11.03 0.63
C ALA A 456 -1.58 -12.05 1.32
N PHE A 457 -2.55 -11.56 2.07
CA PHE A 457 -3.67 -12.34 2.59
C PHE A 457 -4.80 -12.31 1.56
N ILE A 458 -4.97 -13.43 0.84
CA ILE A 458 -5.96 -13.62 -0.21
C ILE A 458 -6.73 -14.92 0.03
N GLY A 459 -8.05 -14.82 0.22
CA GLY A 459 -8.92 -15.99 0.40
C GLY A 459 -9.94 -15.77 1.53
N LYS A 460 -10.50 -16.87 2.05
CA LYS A 460 -11.52 -16.81 3.12
C LYS A 460 -11.02 -16.10 4.37
N ASN A 461 -11.80 -15.11 4.80
CA ASN A 461 -11.60 -14.40 6.05
C ASN A 461 -11.64 -15.39 7.23
N GLN A 462 -10.78 -15.20 8.24
CA GLN A 462 -10.66 -16.13 9.36
C GLN A 462 -11.99 -16.25 10.12
N GLY A 463 -12.55 -17.46 10.24
CA GLY A 463 -13.84 -17.68 10.92
C GLY A 463 -15.08 -17.35 10.08
N ASN A 464 -14.91 -17.13 8.78
CA ASN A 464 -16.00 -17.02 7.80
C ASN A 464 -15.89 -18.10 6.74
N ASP A 465 -17.04 -18.49 6.20
CA ASP A 465 -17.14 -19.47 5.10
C ASP A 465 -17.39 -18.79 3.76
N LYS A 466 -18.04 -17.62 3.79
CA LYS A 466 -18.54 -16.90 2.59
C LYS A 466 -17.98 -15.49 2.41
N ILE A 467 -17.14 -15.02 3.34
CA ILE A 467 -16.48 -13.70 3.26
C ILE A 467 -15.00 -13.89 2.93
N TYR A 468 -14.53 -13.24 1.88
CA TYR A 468 -13.15 -13.25 1.40
C TYR A 468 -12.49 -11.89 1.62
N VAL A 469 -11.16 -11.88 1.73
CA VAL A 469 -10.35 -10.68 1.90
C VAL A 469 -9.18 -10.66 0.91
N VAL A 470 -8.74 -9.46 0.54
CA VAL A 470 -7.52 -9.19 -0.20
C VAL A 470 -6.80 -8.03 0.49
N THR A 471 -5.65 -8.28 1.11
CA THR A 471 -4.91 -7.26 1.90
C THR A 471 -3.44 -7.64 2.08
N GLY A 472 -2.61 -6.68 2.50
CA GLY A 472 -1.20 -6.89 2.82
C GLY A 472 -0.34 -7.12 1.58
N ASP A 473 -0.37 -6.22 0.62
CA ASP A 473 0.19 -6.46 -0.70
C ASP A 473 1.71 -6.28 -0.85
N SER A 474 2.44 -5.79 0.17
CA SER A 474 3.92 -5.68 0.16
C SER A 474 4.49 -4.93 -1.04
N GLY A 475 3.82 -3.86 -1.51
CA GLY A 475 4.26 -3.12 -2.71
C GLY A 475 3.91 -3.79 -4.05
N ASP A 476 3.67 -5.11 -4.03
CA ASP A 476 3.27 -5.94 -5.18
C ASP A 476 1.75 -5.96 -5.46
N GLY A 477 1.04 -4.88 -5.11
CA GLY A 477 -0.43 -4.78 -5.17
C GLY A 477 -1.05 -5.04 -6.54
N LEU A 478 -0.32 -4.75 -7.62
CA LEU A 478 -0.83 -4.97 -8.97
C LEU A 478 -0.92 -6.47 -9.30
N THR A 479 0.12 -7.25 -8.99
CA THR A 479 0.11 -8.70 -9.18
C THR A 479 -0.75 -9.40 -8.14
N HIS A 480 -0.67 -9.02 -6.86
CA HIS A 480 -1.52 -9.58 -5.80
C HIS A 480 -3.02 -9.36 -6.08
N GLY A 481 -3.41 -8.19 -6.61
CA GLY A 481 -4.80 -7.94 -6.96
C GLY A 481 -5.31 -8.79 -8.12
N VAL A 482 -4.50 -9.02 -9.15
CA VAL A 482 -4.88 -9.94 -10.25
C VAL A 482 -4.93 -11.39 -9.74
N LEU A 483 -4.00 -11.79 -8.87
CA LEU A 483 -4.03 -13.09 -8.21
C LEU A 483 -5.30 -13.30 -7.40
N ALA A 484 -5.78 -12.27 -6.70
CA ALA A 484 -7.04 -12.35 -5.96
C ALA A 484 -8.21 -12.78 -6.83
N GLY A 485 -8.31 -12.26 -8.06
CA GLY A 485 -9.36 -12.65 -8.98
C GLY A 485 -9.32 -14.13 -9.32
N ARG A 486 -8.13 -14.73 -9.48
CA ARG A 486 -7.98 -16.16 -9.72
C ARG A 486 -8.29 -17.00 -8.49
N LEU A 487 -7.65 -16.69 -7.37
CA LEU A 487 -7.70 -17.49 -6.15
C LEU A 487 -9.10 -17.52 -5.55
N ILE A 488 -9.74 -16.34 -5.43
CA ILE A 488 -11.07 -16.23 -4.84
C ILE A 488 -12.12 -16.87 -5.73
N SER A 489 -12.04 -16.68 -7.05
CA SER A 489 -13.00 -17.32 -7.97
C SER A 489 -12.87 -18.84 -7.94
N ASP A 490 -11.64 -19.37 -7.92
CA ASP A 490 -11.41 -20.82 -7.77
C ASP A 490 -11.99 -21.34 -6.44
N GLU A 491 -11.78 -20.63 -5.33
CA GLU A 491 -12.36 -21.01 -4.03
C GLU A 491 -13.89 -20.94 -4.00
N ILE A 492 -14.52 -19.98 -4.70
CA ILE A 492 -15.98 -19.87 -4.79
C ILE A 492 -16.56 -21.04 -5.59
N ASP A 493 -15.89 -21.47 -6.65
CA ASP A 493 -16.32 -22.61 -7.48
C ASP A 493 -15.89 -23.98 -6.93
N GLY A 494 -15.14 -24.02 -5.82
CA GLY A 494 -14.61 -25.26 -5.24
C GLY A 494 -13.51 -25.91 -6.08
N VAL A 495 -12.82 -25.14 -6.93
CA VAL A 495 -11.69 -25.59 -7.74
C VAL A 495 -10.41 -25.54 -6.91
N GLU A 496 -9.67 -26.65 -6.85
CA GLU A 496 -8.39 -26.68 -6.16
C GLU A 496 -7.36 -25.79 -6.87
N ASN A 497 -6.66 -24.97 -6.09
CA ASN A 497 -5.61 -24.10 -6.59
C ASN A 497 -4.32 -24.29 -5.80
N LYS A 498 -3.23 -24.65 -6.50
CA LYS A 498 -1.92 -24.93 -5.88
C LYS A 498 -1.31 -23.74 -5.12
N TRP A 499 -1.70 -22.51 -5.44
CA TRP A 499 -1.19 -21.30 -4.80
C TRP A 499 -2.01 -20.88 -3.58
N ALA A 500 -3.26 -21.34 -3.43
CA ALA A 500 -4.18 -20.83 -2.40
C ALA A 500 -3.64 -20.93 -0.98
N LYS A 501 -2.90 -22.00 -0.66
CA LYS A 501 -2.31 -22.19 0.67
C LYS A 501 -1.29 -21.13 1.04
N LEU A 502 -0.51 -20.62 0.07
CA LEU A 502 0.51 -19.59 0.29
C LEU A 502 -0.11 -18.27 0.72
N TYR A 503 -1.23 -17.90 0.10
CA TYR A 503 -1.92 -16.62 0.35
C TYR A 503 -3.02 -16.69 1.39
N SER A 504 -3.41 -17.89 1.84
CA SER A 504 -4.53 -18.09 2.75
C SER A 504 -4.41 -17.20 4.01
N PRO A 505 -5.47 -16.45 4.38
CA PRO A 505 -5.53 -15.72 5.65
C PRO A 505 -5.37 -16.60 6.89
N LYS A 506 -5.46 -17.93 6.74
CA LYS A 506 -5.33 -18.91 7.83
C LYS A 506 -3.91 -19.47 7.99
N ARG A 507 -2.89 -18.94 7.30
CA ARG A 507 -1.51 -19.47 7.30
C ARG A 507 -0.76 -19.25 8.62
N ILE A 508 -1.01 -20.06 9.64
CA ILE A 508 -0.40 -19.88 10.98
C ILE A 508 1.13 -20.16 11.00
N GLY A 509 1.62 -21.07 10.15
CA GLY A 509 3.01 -21.54 10.21
C GLY A 509 4.08 -20.47 9.91
N SER A 510 3.83 -19.59 8.94
CA SER A 510 4.72 -18.45 8.62
C SER A 510 4.63 -17.37 9.68
N ILE A 511 3.40 -17.06 10.14
CA ILE A 511 3.13 -16.08 11.20
C ILE A 511 3.87 -16.44 12.49
N LEU A 512 3.89 -17.72 12.88
CA LEU A 512 4.64 -18.18 14.06
C LEU A 512 6.15 -17.93 13.94
N LYS A 513 6.73 -18.07 12.75
CA LYS A 513 8.15 -17.74 12.51
C LYS A 513 8.42 -16.23 12.55
N SER A 514 7.39 -15.42 12.34
CA SER A 514 7.42 -13.96 12.48
C SER A 514 7.02 -13.47 13.88
N LEU A 515 6.85 -14.34 14.89
CA LEU A 515 6.52 -13.94 16.26
C LEU A 515 7.45 -12.86 16.86
N PRO A 516 8.79 -12.91 16.68
CA PRO A 516 9.66 -11.85 17.19
C PRO A 516 9.33 -10.46 16.61
N SER A 517 8.97 -10.38 15.33
CA SER A 517 8.56 -9.11 14.71
C SER A 517 7.17 -8.69 15.16
N LEU A 518 6.24 -9.63 15.42
CA LEU A 518 4.91 -9.31 15.98
C LEU A 518 4.99 -8.68 17.38
N VAL A 519 5.88 -9.12 18.27
CA VAL A 519 6.08 -8.47 19.58
C VAL A 519 6.58 -7.04 19.41
N SER A 520 7.48 -6.80 18.45
CA SER A 520 7.93 -5.44 18.12
C SER A 520 6.82 -4.58 17.54
N HIS A 521 5.91 -5.19 16.77
CA HIS A 521 4.74 -4.54 16.19
C HIS A 521 3.75 -4.09 17.28
N ASP A 522 3.45 -4.94 18.26
CA ASP A 522 2.59 -4.58 19.41
C ASP A 522 3.20 -3.45 20.27
N LEU A 523 4.52 -3.48 20.48
CA LEU A 523 5.23 -2.38 21.15
C LEU A 523 5.17 -1.07 20.35
N GLN A 524 5.23 -1.15 19.03
CA GLN A 524 5.10 0.00 18.14
C GLN A 524 3.68 0.54 18.09
N ILE A 525 2.64 -0.31 18.00
CA ILE A 525 1.24 0.09 18.13
C ILE A 525 1.04 0.85 19.45
N ASN A 526 1.55 0.31 20.56
CA ASN A 526 1.51 0.98 21.86
C ASN A 526 2.32 2.29 21.87
N ALA A 527 3.43 2.37 21.14
CA ALA A 527 4.16 3.61 20.94
C ALA A 527 3.37 4.63 20.12
N GLN A 528 2.49 4.22 19.20
CA GLN A 528 1.61 5.15 18.48
C GLN A 528 0.58 5.80 19.41
N TYR A 529 0.20 5.16 20.50
CA TYR A 529 -0.60 5.82 21.54
C TYR A 529 0.18 6.90 22.32
N LYS A 530 1.52 7.00 22.18
CA LYS A 530 2.26 8.18 22.66
C LYS A 530 1.83 9.45 21.95
N ARG A 531 1.17 9.35 20.79
CA ARG A 531 0.60 10.50 20.08
C ARG A 531 -0.45 11.25 20.90
N PHE A 532 -1.09 10.59 21.87
CA PHE A 532 -1.92 11.25 22.89
C PHE A 532 -1.15 12.24 23.77
N LEU A 533 0.18 12.27 23.72
CA LEU A 533 1.04 13.20 24.45
C LEU A 533 1.71 14.24 23.54
N GLN A 534 1.52 14.15 22.23
CA GLN A 534 2.14 15.03 21.23
C GLN A 534 1.11 16.00 20.63
N THR A 535 1.58 17.17 20.23
CA THR A 535 0.82 18.21 19.53
C THR A 535 1.68 18.72 18.37
N ASP A 536 1.10 18.91 17.19
CA ASP A 536 1.82 19.48 16.03
C ASP A 536 1.84 21.00 16.10
N ILE A 537 0.75 21.56 16.62
CA ILE A 537 0.56 22.99 16.82
C ILE A 537 0.20 23.26 18.28
N THR A 538 0.61 24.42 18.78
CA THR A 538 0.22 24.91 20.11
C THR A 538 -0.84 26.01 20.04
N ASP A 539 -0.88 26.72 18.91
CA ASP A 539 -1.86 27.75 18.59
C ASP A 539 -2.34 27.57 17.14
N ILE A 540 -3.62 27.78 16.91
CA ILE A 540 -4.25 27.71 15.58
C ILE A 540 -3.79 28.91 14.72
N GLU A 541 -3.49 30.04 15.35
CA GLU A 541 -3.03 31.24 14.63
C GLU A 541 -1.68 31.03 13.95
N ASP A 542 -0.80 30.21 14.53
CA ASP A 542 0.52 29.89 13.98
C ASP A 542 0.46 29.00 12.73
N LEU A 543 -0.70 28.39 12.46
CA LEU A 543 -0.87 27.51 11.31
C LEU A 543 -0.83 28.33 10.00
N GLY A 544 0.05 27.95 9.08
CA GLY A 544 0.09 28.54 7.74
C GLY A 544 -1.16 28.24 6.92
N LYS A 545 -1.40 29.05 5.88
CA LYS A 545 -2.43 28.77 4.88
C LYS A 545 -2.11 27.46 4.13
N GLY A 546 -3.13 26.65 3.87
CA GLY A 546 -2.99 25.33 3.25
C GLY A 546 -2.35 24.27 4.15
N CYS A 547 -2.16 24.55 5.44
CA CYS A 547 -1.54 23.63 6.39
C CYS A 547 -2.56 23.08 7.39
N GLY A 548 -2.23 21.92 7.96
CA GLY A 548 -2.98 21.30 9.04
C GLY A 548 -2.06 20.91 10.20
N GLY A 549 -2.67 20.51 11.31
CA GLY A 549 -1.98 20.04 12.49
C GLY A 549 -2.94 19.50 13.54
N VAL A 550 -2.42 18.68 14.45
CA VAL A 550 -3.19 18.22 15.61
C VAL A 550 -2.86 19.07 16.84
N LEU A 551 -3.90 19.66 17.42
CA LEU A 551 -3.86 20.31 18.73
C LEU A 551 -4.30 19.30 19.79
N ASN A 552 -3.42 19.00 20.74
CA ASN A 552 -3.69 18.01 21.79
C ASN A 552 -3.59 18.64 23.19
N PRO A 553 -4.64 19.36 23.63
CA PRO A 553 -4.64 20.02 24.93
C PRO A 553 -4.81 18.99 26.06
N LYS A 554 -4.10 19.17 27.18
CA LYS A 554 -4.20 18.26 28.35
C LYS A 554 -5.60 18.16 28.96
N THR A 555 -6.48 19.11 28.67
CA THR A 555 -7.78 19.30 29.33
C THR A 555 -8.98 18.93 28.45
N SER A 556 -8.79 18.61 27.18
CA SER A 556 -9.88 18.21 26.29
C SER A 556 -9.43 17.16 25.26
N LYS A 557 -10.35 16.70 24.41
CA LYS A 557 -10.04 15.71 23.37
C LYS A 557 -9.14 16.36 22.30
N PRO A 558 -8.24 15.59 21.67
CA PRO A 558 -7.38 16.13 20.62
C PRO A 558 -8.21 16.53 19.39
N VAL A 559 -7.82 17.66 18.78
CA VAL A 559 -8.50 18.31 17.66
C VAL A 559 -7.56 18.34 16.46
N ALA A 560 -8.04 17.90 15.31
CA ALA A 560 -7.38 18.07 14.02
C ALA A 560 -7.84 19.41 13.43
N VAL A 561 -6.89 20.25 13.03
CA VAL A 561 -7.14 21.61 12.55
C VAL A 561 -6.55 21.74 11.16
N TYR A 562 -7.31 22.25 10.21
CA TYR A 562 -6.85 22.62 8.87
C TYR A 562 -7.16 24.08 8.61
N LYS A 563 -6.20 24.84 8.08
CA LYS A 563 -6.39 26.21 7.60
C LYS A 563 -6.25 26.21 6.09
N ASP A 564 -7.31 26.60 5.38
CA ASP A 564 -7.30 26.57 3.91
C ASP A 564 -6.43 27.69 3.31
N GLU A 565 -6.42 27.77 1.97
CA GLU A 565 -5.67 28.77 1.23
C GLU A 565 -6.21 30.20 1.43
N ASN A 566 -7.49 30.34 1.78
CA ASN A 566 -8.12 31.62 2.07
C ASN A 566 -7.81 32.09 3.49
N GLY A 567 -7.44 31.17 4.39
CA GLY A 567 -7.21 31.39 5.81
C GLY A 567 -8.39 30.99 6.69
N GLU A 568 -9.42 30.36 6.13
CA GLU A 568 -10.53 29.77 6.89
C GLU A 568 -10.06 28.52 7.62
N VAL A 569 -10.53 28.36 8.86
CA VAL A 569 -10.12 27.26 9.74
C VAL A 569 -11.25 26.26 9.88
N PHE A 570 -10.90 24.99 9.75
CA PHE A 570 -11.80 23.84 9.89
C PHE A 570 -11.28 22.92 10.99
N THR A 571 -12.18 22.46 11.86
CA THR A 571 -11.81 21.62 13.02
C THR A 571 -12.60 20.32 13.09
N TYR A 572 -11.88 19.24 13.39
CA TYR A 572 -12.40 17.88 13.48
C TYR A 572 -11.84 17.17 14.71
N SER A 573 -12.47 16.08 15.14
CA SER A 573 -11.86 15.20 16.12
C SER A 573 -10.59 14.60 15.54
N ALA A 574 -9.47 14.68 16.27
CA ALA A 574 -8.24 13.99 15.87
C ALA A 574 -8.30 12.47 16.16
N LEU A 575 -9.39 11.96 16.74
CA LEU A 575 -9.55 10.56 17.06
C LEU A 575 -10.10 9.82 15.85
N CYS A 576 -9.28 8.95 15.25
CA CYS A 576 -9.69 8.11 14.14
C CYS A 576 -10.95 7.29 14.49
N PRO A 577 -12.02 7.31 13.69
CA PRO A 577 -13.26 6.61 13.99
C PRO A 577 -13.13 5.09 13.99
N HIS A 578 -12.02 4.52 13.48
CA HIS A 578 -11.74 3.08 13.53
C HIS A 578 -11.49 2.60 14.97
N LEU A 579 -10.36 2.99 15.59
CA LEU A 579 -9.96 2.55 16.94
C LEU A 579 -9.38 3.70 17.79
N LYS A 580 -9.79 4.94 17.52
CA LYS A 580 -9.45 6.13 18.31
C LYS A 580 -7.95 6.44 18.40
N GLY A 581 -7.15 5.96 17.46
CA GLY A 581 -5.79 6.45 17.26
C GLY A 581 -5.79 7.94 16.94
N VAL A 582 -4.86 8.71 17.51
CA VAL A 582 -4.71 10.15 17.20
C VAL A 582 -4.05 10.28 15.83
N VAL A 583 -4.69 11.01 14.92
CA VAL A 583 -4.17 11.26 13.57
C VAL A 583 -2.95 12.21 13.59
N CYS A 584 -2.29 12.35 12.45
CA CYS A 584 -1.19 13.29 12.23
C CYS A 584 -1.33 13.96 10.87
N TRP A 585 -0.80 15.17 10.74
CA TRP A 585 -0.84 15.90 9.47
C TRP A 585 0.21 15.36 8.50
N ASN A 586 -0.23 15.06 7.28
CA ASN A 586 0.61 14.74 6.14
C ASN A 586 0.59 15.95 5.19
N ALA A 587 1.70 16.69 5.18
CA ALA A 587 1.82 17.92 4.40
C ALA A 587 1.92 17.66 2.90
N ALA A 588 2.51 16.54 2.48
CA ALA A 588 2.63 16.19 1.07
C ALA A 588 1.26 15.96 0.40
N GLU A 589 0.33 15.31 1.10
CA GLU A 589 -1.00 14.98 0.55
C GLU A 589 -2.14 15.82 1.12
N LYS A 590 -1.83 16.79 1.99
CA LYS A 590 -2.80 17.60 2.73
C LYS A 590 -3.88 16.73 3.39
N SER A 591 -3.44 15.70 4.11
CA SER A 591 -4.33 14.70 4.73
C SER A 591 -4.03 14.51 6.22
N PHE A 592 -5.01 14.02 6.95
CA PHE A 592 -4.81 13.49 8.30
C PHE A 592 -4.67 11.96 8.23
N ASP A 593 -3.52 11.46 8.63
CA ASP A 593 -3.21 10.04 8.56
C ASP A 593 -3.20 9.42 9.96
N CYS A 594 -3.79 8.24 10.12
CA CYS A 594 -3.83 7.51 11.38
C CYS A 594 -2.63 6.55 11.44
N PRO A 595 -1.66 6.76 12.35
CA PRO A 595 -0.44 5.95 12.40
C PRO A 595 -0.66 4.55 12.97
N VAL A 596 -1.86 4.24 13.49
CA VAL A 596 -2.15 2.96 14.13
C VAL A 596 -2.54 1.89 13.12
N HIS A 597 -3.46 2.22 12.20
CA HIS A 597 -4.01 1.25 11.23
C HIS A 597 -4.06 1.80 9.80
N GLY A 598 -3.38 2.92 9.52
CA GLY A 598 -3.24 3.46 8.17
C GLY A 598 -4.48 4.13 7.57
N SER A 599 -5.53 4.40 8.35
CA SER A 599 -6.67 5.19 7.83
C SER A 599 -6.25 6.60 7.46
N ARG A 600 -6.81 7.15 6.38
CA ARG A 600 -6.49 8.50 5.91
C ARG A 600 -7.75 9.31 5.67
N PHE A 601 -7.66 10.60 5.99
CA PHE A 601 -8.74 11.57 5.87
C PHE A 601 -8.25 12.80 5.11
N SER A 602 -9.05 13.38 4.23
CA SER A 602 -8.70 14.63 3.55
C SER A 602 -8.52 15.79 4.54
N SER A 603 -8.10 16.96 4.06
CA SER A 603 -8.09 18.21 4.81
C SER A 603 -9.45 18.58 5.41
N GLU A 604 -10.53 18.11 4.79
CA GLU A 604 -11.94 18.28 5.22
C GLU A 604 -12.42 17.15 6.15
N GLY A 605 -11.53 16.24 6.54
CA GLY A 605 -11.86 15.11 7.41
C GLY A 605 -12.62 13.97 6.71
N ILE A 606 -12.75 13.99 5.37
CA ILE A 606 -13.43 12.94 4.60
C ILE A 606 -12.57 11.67 4.55
N CYS A 607 -13.15 10.51 4.83
CA CYS A 607 -12.43 9.23 4.78
C CYS A 607 -12.07 8.85 3.33
N VAL A 608 -10.78 8.91 3.00
CA VAL A 608 -10.22 8.58 1.68
C VAL A 608 -9.49 7.24 1.64
N SER A 609 -9.10 6.70 2.80
CA SER A 609 -8.53 5.35 2.91
C SER A 609 -8.90 4.69 4.25
N GLY A 610 -9.29 3.41 4.17
CA GLY A 610 -9.71 2.60 5.30
C GLY A 610 -8.56 2.15 6.22
N PRO A 611 -8.84 1.38 7.29
CA PRO A 611 -10.09 0.69 7.60
C PRO A 611 -11.20 1.53 8.27
N ALA A 612 -10.99 2.83 8.48
CA ALA A 612 -12.06 3.71 8.94
C ALA A 612 -13.27 3.69 8.00
N LYS A 613 -14.46 3.59 8.59
CA LYS A 613 -15.75 3.52 7.89
C LYS A 613 -16.51 4.84 7.84
N ALA A 614 -16.01 5.86 8.53
CA ALA A 614 -16.67 7.14 8.65
C ALA A 614 -15.62 8.26 8.55
N ASN A 615 -16.09 9.47 8.28
CA ASN A 615 -15.29 10.69 8.31
C ASN A 615 -14.82 11.01 9.74
N LEU A 616 -13.85 11.91 9.89
CA LEU A 616 -13.58 12.53 11.18
C LEU A 616 -14.79 13.37 11.60
N SER A 617 -15.21 13.27 12.86
CA SER A 617 -16.36 14.03 13.34
C SER A 617 -16.03 15.53 13.42
N PRO A 618 -16.82 16.43 12.82
CA PRO A 618 -16.68 17.87 13.00
C PRO A 618 -16.73 18.27 14.48
N VAL A 619 -15.93 19.27 14.88
CA VAL A 619 -15.95 19.82 16.24
C VAL A 619 -16.86 21.06 16.31
N ASP A 620 -17.01 21.77 15.21
CA ASP A 620 -17.85 22.97 15.11
C ASP A 620 -18.56 23.07 13.74
N LYS A 621 -19.28 24.17 13.55
CA LYS A 621 -20.10 24.39 12.35
C LYS A 621 -19.27 24.51 11.06
N SER A 622 -18.03 24.98 11.15
CA SER A 622 -17.15 25.10 9.97
C SER A 622 -16.84 23.71 9.40
N GLY A 623 -16.52 22.75 10.27
CA GLY A 623 -16.25 21.36 9.87
C GLY A 623 -17.50 20.67 9.30
N GLU A 624 -18.70 20.96 9.83
CA GLU A 624 -19.95 20.44 9.28
C GLU A 624 -20.20 20.95 7.85
N ILE A 625 -19.95 22.24 7.60
CA ILE A 625 -20.14 22.84 6.28
C ILE A 625 -19.13 22.27 5.28
N ALA A 626 -17.86 22.13 5.68
CA ALA A 626 -16.81 21.58 4.81
C ALA A 626 -17.10 20.14 4.36
N GLN A 627 -17.68 19.31 5.24
CA GLN A 627 -18.05 17.93 4.89
C GLN A 627 -19.34 17.81 4.08
N ALA A 628 -20.18 18.84 4.07
CA ALA A 628 -21.45 18.86 3.35
C ALA A 628 -21.36 19.51 1.95
N ALA A 629 -20.31 20.30 1.70
CA ALA A 629 -20.00 20.89 0.40
C ALA A 629 -19.63 19.81 -0.64
#